data_AF-A0A1G1NPF4-F1
#
_entry.id   AF-A0A1G1NPF4-F1
#
_cell.length_a   1.000
_cell.length_b   1.000
_cell.length_c   1.000
_cell.angle_alpha   90.00
_cell.angle_beta   90.00
_cell.angle_gamma   90.00
#
_symmetry.space_group_name_H-M   'P 1'
#
loop_
_entity.id
_entity.type
_entity.pdbx_description
1 polymer ?
#
loop_
_entity_poly.entity_id
_entity_poly.type
_entity_poly.pdbx_seq_one_letter_code
_entity_poly.pdbx_strand_id
1 'polypeptide(L)'
;MYQPQGSAKNSVTVVFDGKPGMWGAPASATVKVIFATEESADDKIKDIVRQAQNKKQIVVVTDDRDIKYAVRALGATVMSVADFLTKLKPRPEKSRLAPALREPPESTKGIPKTIEYQITAEMEKIWLTPKEKRKEQSR
;
A
#
# COMPACT_ATOMS: atom_id res chain seq x y z
N MET A 1 7.31 -14.47 -5.76
CA MET A 1 6.32 -13.74 -6.59
C MET A 1 5.16 -13.35 -5.68
N TYR A 2 4.77 -12.08 -5.63
CA TYR A 2 3.68 -11.61 -4.77
C TYR A 2 2.33 -12.07 -5.34
N GLN A 3 1.47 -12.66 -4.50
CA GLN A 3 0.15 -13.14 -4.88
C GLN A 3 -0.90 -12.27 -4.19
N PRO A 4 -1.38 -11.17 -4.81
CA PRO A 4 -2.40 -10.30 -4.22
C PRO A 4 -3.70 -11.04 -3.90
N GLN A 5 -3.98 -12.12 -4.62
CA GLN A 5 -5.11 -13.01 -4.39
C GLN A 5 -4.98 -13.88 -3.11
N GLY A 6 -3.76 -14.02 -2.57
CA GLY A 6 -3.42 -14.93 -1.47
C GLY A 6 -3.50 -16.42 -1.84
N SER A 7 -4.63 -16.85 -2.40
CA SER A 7 -4.86 -18.20 -2.92
C SER A 7 -5.17 -18.16 -4.42
N ALA A 8 -4.74 -19.18 -5.17
CA ALA A 8 -5.03 -19.30 -6.60
C ALA A 8 -6.54 -19.44 -6.95
N LYS A 9 -7.40 -19.72 -5.96
CA LYS A 9 -8.86 -19.78 -6.13
C LYS A 9 -9.54 -18.41 -6.06
N ASN A 10 -8.85 -17.39 -5.58
CA ASN A 10 -9.37 -16.04 -5.51
C ASN A 10 -9.06 -15.29 -6.79
N SER A 11 -10.03 -14.53 -7.30
CA SER A 11 -9.82 -13.59 -8.40
C SER A 11 -9.60 -12.19 -7.85
N VAL A 12 -8.74 -11.41 -8.51
CA VAL A 12 -8.49 -10.01 -8.15
C VAL A 12 -8.98 -9.14 -9.30
N THR A 13 -9.77 -8.13 -8.98
CA THR A 13 -10.17 -7.09 -9.93
C THR A 13 -9.60 -5.76 -9.48
N VAL A 14 -8.78 -5.15 -10.32
CA VAL A 14 -8.24 -3.81 -10.09
C VAL A 14 -9.00 -2.84 -10.98
N VAL A 15 -9.54 -1.78 -10.39
CA VAL A 15 -10.28 -0.73 -11.10
C VAL A 15 -9.41 0.53 -11.12
N PHE A 16 -9.18 1.08 -12.31
CA PHE A 16 -8.44 2.33 -12.50
C PHE A 16 -9.36 3.39 -13.11
N ASP A 17 -9.21 4.64 -12.66
CA ASP A 17 -9.78 5.80 -13.35
C ASP A 17 -9.05 6.05 -14.68
N GLY A 18 -9.80 6.22 -15.78
CA GLY A 18 -9.26 6.63 -17.08
C GLY A 18 -9.45 5.62 -18.20
N LYS A 19 -8.72 5.83 -19.31
CA LYS A 19 -8.89 5.05 -20.55
C LYS A 19 -7.87 3.90 -20.68
N PRO A 20 -8.28 2.75 -21.24
CA PRO A 20 -7.34 1.69 -21.59
C PRO A 20 -6.29 2.22 -22.58
N GLY A 21 -5.02 1.91 -22.33
CA GLY A 21 -3.89 2.36 -23.15
C GLY A 21 -2.93 3.34 -22.45
N MET A 22 -3.30 3.93 -21.31
CA MET A 22 -2.34 4.72 -20.51
C MET A 22 -1.38 3.82 -19.71
N TRP A 23 -1.84 2.64 -19.28
CA TRP A 23 -1.08 1.71 -18.44
C TRP A 23 -1.04 0.34 -19.12
N GLY A 24 0.14 -0.12 -19.51
CA GLY A 24 0.38 -1.46 -20.02
C GLY A 24 0.23 -2.50 -18.90
N ALA A 25 -1.01 -2.79 -18.51
CA ALA A 25 -1.26 -3.75 -17.44
C ALA A 25 -1.13 -5.19 -17.98
N PRO A 26 -0.24 -6.03 -17.45
CA PRO A 26 -0.25 -7.45 -17.76
C PRO A 26 -1.52 -8.07 -17.18
N ALA A 27 -2.51 -8.36 -18.03
CA ALA A 27 -3.64 -9.19 -17.68
C ALA A 27 -3.13 -10.62 -17.46
N SER A 28 -2.73 -10.94 -16.23
CA SER A 28 -2.52 -12.33 -15.82
C SER A 28 -3.88 -13.00 -15.64
N ALA A 29 -3.98 -14.31 -15.90
CA ALA A 29 -5.25 -15.06 -15.79
C ALA A 29 -5.96 -14.90 -14.43
N THR A 30 -5.23 -14.52 -13.38
CA THR A 30 -5.75 -14.34 -12.02
C THR A 30 -6.12 -12.89 -11.67
N VAL A 31 -5.65 -11.90 -12.45
CA VAL A 31 -5.85 -10.47 -12.17
C VAL A 31 -6.55 -9.81 -13.35
N LYS A 32 -7.82 -9.44 -13.14
CA LYS A 32 -8.62 -8.65 -14.08
C LYS A 32 -8.37 -7.17 -13.82
N VAL A 33 -8.14 -6.41 -14.87
CA VAL A 33 -8.01 -4.95 -14.79
C VAL A 33 -9.18 -4.31 -15.54
N ILE A 34 -9.89 -3.38 -14.89
CA ILE A 34 -11.02 -2.63 -15.43
C ILE A 34 -10.64 -1.15 -15.42
N PHE A 35 -10.83 -0.48 -16.54
CA PHE A 35 -10.65 0.97 -16.67
C PHE A 35 -12.03 1.62 -16.69
N ALA A 36 -12.28 2.56 -15.76
CA ALA A 36 -13.52 3.30 -15.67
C ALA A 36 -13.45 4.51 -16.62
N THR A 37 -14.13 4.41 -17.76
CA THR A 37 -14.06 5.40 -18.85
C THR A 37 -15.17 6.45 -18.83
N GLU A 38 -16.35 6.08 -18.32
CA GLU A 38 -17.55 6.93 -18.31
C GLU A 38 -17.98 7.34 -16.90
N GLU A 39 -17.55 6.60 -15.89
CA GLU A 39 -17.85 6.80 -14.47
C GLU A 39 -16.55 6.77 -13.66
N SER A 40 -16.60 7.23 -12.41
CA SER A 40 -15.46 7.12 -11.50
C SER A 40 -15.20 5.65 -11.12
N ALA A 41 -13.96 5.32 -10.79
CA ALA A 41 -13.60 4.02 -10.26
C ALA A 41 -14.40 3.70 -8.98
N ASP A 42 -14.68 4.72 -8.16
CA ASP A 42 -15.47 4.59 -6.95
C ASP A 42 -16.88 4.09 -7.24
N ASP A 43 -17.54 4.70 -8.23
CA ASP A 43 -18.88 4.29 -8.65
C ASP A 43 -18.86 2.91 -9.28
N LYS A 44 -17.84 2.62 -10.09
CA LYS A 44 -17.65 1.28 -10.65
C LYS A 44 -17.50 0.21 -9.59
N ILE A 45 -16.74 0.48 -8.53
CA ILE A 45 -16.56 -0.44 -7.41
C ILE A 45 -17.88 -0.66 -6.68
N LYS A 46 -18.64 0.40 -6.40
CA LYS A 46 -19.96 0.30 -5.76
C LYS A 46 -20.92 -0.55 -6.60
N ASP A 47 -20.90 -0.36 -7.92
CA ASP A 47 -21.73 -1.09 -8.87
C ASP A 47 -21.39 -2.58 -8.92
N ILE A 48 -20.09 -2.92 -9.00
CA ILE A 48 -19.62 -4.31 -8.94
C ILE A 48 -20.09 -4.99 -7.65
N VAL A 49 -19.93 -4.33 -6.51
CA VAL A 49 -20.37 -4.86 -5.21
C VAL A 49 -21.90 -5.00 -5.15
N ARG A 50 -22.64 -4.03 -5.69
CA ARG A 50 -24.11 -4.03 -5.66
C ARG A 50 -24.69 -5.19 -6.46
N GLN A 51 -24.13 -5.47 -7.64
CA GLN A 51 -24.58 -6.51 -8.57
C GLN A 51 -24.12 -7.92 -8.17
N ALA A 52 -23.12 -8.03 -7.30
CA ALA A 52 -22.62 -9.33 -6.86
C ALA A 52 -23.65 -10.12 -6.04
N GLN A 53 -23.79 -11.41 -6.35
CA GLN A 53 -24.66 -12.32 -5.59
C GLN A 53 -24.11 -12.60 -4.19
N ASN A 54 -22.80 -12.80 -4.05
CA ASN A 54 -22.15 -13.17 -2.79
C ASN A 54 -21.31 -12.03 -2.19
N LYS A 55 -21.97 -10.93 -1.81
CA LYS A 55 -21.31 -9.70 -1.32
C LYS A 55 -20.37 -9.93 -0.14
N LYS A 56 -20.72 -10.86 0.77
CA LYS A 56 -19.89 -11.23 1.93
C LYS A 56 -18.54 -11.84 1.57
N GLN A 57 -18.41 -12.41 0.37
CA GLN A 57 -17.15 -12.97 -0.14
C GLN A 57 -16.29 -11.92 -0.86
N ILE A 58 -16.81 -10.70 -1.05
CA ILE A 58 -16.07 -9.61 -1.66
C ILE A 58 -15.34 -8.82 -0.58
N VAL A 59 -14.07 -8.59 -0.85
CA VAL A 59 -13.21 -7.70 -0.07
C VAL A 59 -12.82 -6.53 -0.96
N VAL A 60 -13.24 -5.32 -0.58
CA VAL A 60 -12.77 -4.10 -1.24
C VAL A 60 -11.58 -3.57 -0.46
N VAL A 61 -10.47 -3.32 -1.17
CA VAL A 61 -9.27 -2.70 -0.59
C VAL A 61 -9.30 -1.22 -0.94
N THR A 62 -9.48 -0.35 0.06
CA THR A 62 -9.49 1.11 -0.14
C THR A 62 -9.18 1.82 1.17
N ASP A 63 -8.61 3.02 1.06
CA ASP A 63 -8.48 3.92 2.21
C ASP A 63 -9.50 5.06 2.25
N ASP A 64 -10.26 5.24 1.16
CA ASP A 64 -11.33 6.23 1.05
C ASP A 64 -12.49 5.92 2.01
N ARG A 65 -12.95 6.95 2.75
CA ARG A 65 -14.02 6.80 3.75
C ARG A 65 -15.38 6.60 3.10
N ASP A 66 -15.68 7.28 2.01
CA ASP A 66 -16.98 7.22 1.35
C ASP A 66 -17.19 5.85 0.71
N ILE A 67 -16.15 5.30 0.08
CA ILE A 67 -16.17 3.93 -0.43
C ILE A 67 -16.31 2.93 0.72
N LYS A 68 -15.57 3.10 1.83
CA LYS A 68 -15.68 2.25 3.02
C LYS A 68 -17.12 2.18 3.52
N TYR A 69 -17.81 3.32 3.64
CA TYR A 69 -19.20 3.35 4.12
C TYR A 69 -20.15 2.72 3.12
N ALA A 70 -20.06 3.08 1.84
CA ALA A 70 -20.94 2.54 0.79
C ALA A 70 -20.84 1.01 0.67
N VAL A 71 -19.62 0.48 0.63
CA VAL A 71 -19.37 -0.97 0.50
C VAL A 71 -19.84 -1.74 1.73
N ARG A 72 -19.61 -1.20 2.93
CA ARG A 72 -20.12 -1.80 4.17
C ARG A 72 -21.65 -1.82 4.21
N ALA A 73 -22.30 -0.74 3.78
CA ALA A 73 -23.76 -0.69 3.69
C ALA A 73 -24.32 -1.73 2.70
N LEU A 74 -23.57 -2.06 1.64
CA LEU A 74 -23.91 -3.13 0.70
C LEU A 74 -23.64 -4.55 1.25
N GLY A 75 -22.99 -4.68 2.41
CA GLY A 75 -22.72 -5.97 3.07
C GLY A 75 -21.44 -6.68 2.62
N ALA A 76 -20.53 -5.97 1.95
CA ALA A 76 -19.21 -6.47 1.61
C ALA A 76 -18.15 -6.09 2.67
N THR A 77 -17.05 -6.84 2.68
CA THR A 77 -15.95 -6.60 3.62
C THR A 77 -15.03 -5.52 3.06
N VAL A 78 -14.49 -4.66 3.94
CA VAL A 78 -13.53 -3.63 3.54
C VAL A 78 -12.20 -3.83 4.28
N MET A 79 -11.10 -3.65 3.56
CA MET A 79 -9.72 -3.75 4.05
C MET A 79 -8.96 -2.46 3.72
N SER A 80 -8.12 -1.98 4.65
CA SER A 80 -7.25 -0.82 4.38
C SER A 80 -6.11 -1.21 3.43
N VAL A 81 -5.53 -0.22 2.74
CA VAL A 81 -4.38 -0.49 1.86
C VAL A 81 -3.18 -0.96 2.69
N ALA A 82 -2.99 -0.37 3.89
CA ALA A 82 -1.94 -0.80 4.81
C ALA A 82 -2.09 -2.28 5.23
N ASP A 83 -3.30 -2.70 5.62
CA ASP A 83 -3.56 -4.10 5.99
C ASP A 83 -3.37 -5.05 4.81
N PHE A 84 -3.73 -4.61 3.61
CA PHE A 84 -3.51 -5.39 2.40
C PHE A 84 -2.01 -5.59 2.14
N LEU A 85 -1.22 -4.52 2.19
CA LEU A 85 0.23 -4.55 1.98
C LEU A 85 0.97 -5.38 3.03
N THR A 86 0.50 -5.38 4.29
CA THR A 86 1.11 -6.23 5.33
C THR A 86 0.86 -7.71 5.08
N LYS A 87 -0.30 -8.09 4.53
CA LYS A 87 -0.62 -9.48 4.16
C LYS A 87 0.10 -9.97 2.91
N LEU A 88 0.51 -9.05 2.03
CA LEU A 88 1.33 -9.35 0.85
C LEU A 88 2.77 -9.73 1.21
N LYS A 89 3.25 -9.37 2.40
CA LYS A 89 4.60 -9.79 2.84
C LYS A 89 4.64 -11.32 2.87
N PRO A 90 5.68 -11.95 2.30
CA PRO A 90 5.85 -13.39 2.42
C PRO A 90 5.82 -13.71 3.91
N ARG A 91 4.87 -14.57 4.32
CA ARG A 91 4.82 -15.09 5.68
C ARG A 91 6.21 -15.71 5.90
N PRO A 92 7.04 -15.22 6.85
CA PRO A 92 8.22 -15.99 7.22
C PRO A 92 7.68 -17.36 7.63
N GLU A 93 8.18 -18.41 6.99
CA GLU A 93 7.78 -19.77 7.33
C GLU A 93 7.91 -19.90 8.84
N LYS A 94 6.75 -19.99 9.53
CA LYS A 94 6.75 -20.33 10.94
C LYS A 94 7.21 -21.78 10.95
N SER A 95 8.52 -21.99 11.11
CA SER A 95 9.06 -23.29 11.42
C SER A 95 8.29 -23.79 12.64
N ARG A 96 7.82 -25.04 12.54
CA ARG A 96 7.11 -25.74 13.60
C ARG A 96 8.08 -26.16 14.70
N LEU A 97 8.79 -25.21 15.30
CA LEU A 97 9.71 -25.48 16.41
C LEU A 97 9.24 -24.73 17.66
N ALA A 98 9.35 -25.44 18.78
CA ALA A 98 8.67 -25.29 20.06
C ALA A 98 8.68 -23.87 20.70
N PRO A 99 7.73 -23.59 21.62
CA PRO A 99 7.65 -22.33 22.33
C PRO A 99 8.59 -22.33 23.55
N ALA A 100 9.87 -22.01 23.35
CA ALA A 100 10.76 -21.61 24.43
C ALA A 100 11.82 -20.66 23.85
N LEU A 101 12.06 -19.54 24.53
CA LEU A 101 12.91 -18.40 24.11
C LEU A 101 12.18 -17.34 23.25
N ARG A 102 11.15 -16.70 23.81
CA ARG A 102 10.74 -15.35 23.38
C ARG A 102 11.51 -14.34 24.21
N GLU A 103 12.59 -13.79 23.68
CA GLU A 103 12.98 -12.44 24.05
C GLU A 103 12.07 -11.45 23.29
N PRO A 104 11.60 -10.35 23.90
CA PRO A 104 10.79 -9.37 23.22
C PRO A 104 11.62 -8.73 22.09
N PRO A 105 11.05 -8.52 20.88
CA PRO A 105 11.78 -7.85 19.81
C PRO A 105 11.99 -6.39 20.22
N GLU A 106 13.23 -6.04 20.55
CA GLU A 106 13.69 -4.67 20.62
C GLU A 106 13.37 -3.95 19.32
N SER A 107 12.82 -2.75 19.49
CA SER A 107 12.58 -1.68 18.52
C SER A 107 13.17 -1.90 17.11
N THR A 108 12.31 -2.28 16.17
CA THR A 108 12.60 -2.15 14.73
C THR A 108 12.40 -0.69 14.28
N LYS A 109 13.37 0.15 14.63
CA LYS A 109 13.73 1.35 13.87
C LYS A 109 15.25 1.39 13.76
N GLY A 110 15.81 0.48 12.95
CA GLY A 110 17.25 0.35 12.80
C GLY A 110 17.78 1.27 11.70
N ILE A 111 17.80 2.58 11.92
CA ILE A 111 18.91 3.36 11.38
C ILE A 111 20.04 3.13 12.38
N PRO A 112 21.21 2.58 11.97
CA PRO A 112 22.34 2.44 12.88
C PRO A 112 22.64 3.79 13.53
N LYS A 113 22.86 3.87 14.85
CA LYS A 113 23.18 5.13 15.56
C LYS A 113 24.32 5.93 14.90
N THR A 114 25.24 5.23 14.24
CA THR A 114 26.33 5.82 13.45
C THR A 114 25.81 6.58 12.23
N ILE A 115 24.78 6.06 11.55
CA ILE A 115 24.11 6.72 10.43
C ILE A 115 23.28 7.92 10.93
N GLU A 116 22.58 7.80 12.06
CA GLU A 116 21.85 8.93 12.68
C GLU A 116 22.79 10.10 12.99
N TYR A 117 23.97 9.80 13.53
CA TYR A 117 24.99 10.80 13.83
C TYR A 117 25.53 11.47 12.56
N GLN A 118 25.80 10.71 11.49
CA GLN A 118 26.27 11.27 10.22
C GLN A 118 25.23 12.18 9.55
N ILE A 119 23.95 11.76 9.57
CA ILE A 119 22.85 12.58 9.04
C ILE A 119 22.76 13.90 9.81
N THR A 120 22.79 13.85 11.14
CA THR A 120 22.68 15.04 12.00
C THR A 120 23.87 15.99 11.80
N ALA A 121 25.09 15.46 11.73
CA ALA A 121 26.31 16.26 11.51
C ALA A 121 26.35 16.95 10.14
N GLU A 122 25.90 16.27 9.08
CA GLU A 122 25.77 16.86 7.74
C GLU A 122 24.71 17.98 7.71
N MET A 123 23.56 17.77 8.39
CA MET A 123 22.51 18.79 8.47
C MET A 123 22.96 20.01 9.27
N GLU A 124 23.66 19.82 10.39
CA GLU A 124 24.24 20.92 11.18
C GLU A 124 25.23 21.75 10.36
N LYS A 125 26.05 21.12 9.52
CA LYS A 125 27.03 21.82 8.67
C LYS A 125 26.36 22.70 7.61
N ILE A 126 25.23 22.26 7.06
CA ILE A 126 24.46 23.03 6.07
C ILE A 126 23.69 24.19 6.73
N TRP A 127 23.26 24.03 7.98
CA TRP A 127 22.39 24.99 8.67
C TRP A 127 23.12 25.97 9.59
N LEU A 128 24.28 25.57 10.15
CA LEU A 128 25.10 26.38 11.05
C LEU A 128 26.27 27.07 10.34
N THR A 129 26.45 26.89 9.03
CA THR A 129 27.40 27.72 8.28
C THR A 129 26.86 29.14 8.20
N PRO A 130 27.54 30.14 8.79
CA PRO A 130 27.12 31.53 8.65
C PRO A 130 27.17 31.94 7.18
N LYS A 131 26.25 32.81 6.77
CA LYS A 131 26.24 33.51 5.48
C LYS A 131 27.60 34.19 5.21
N GLU A 132 28.55 33.47 4.64
CA GLU A 132 29.87 34.03 4.34
C GLU A 132 30.33 33.62 2.94
N LYS A 133 29.46 33.87 1.93
CA LYS A 133 29.85 34.08 0.52
C LYS A 133 28.86 35.01 -0.20
N ARG A 134 28.48 36.14 0.41
CA ARG A 134 27.70 37.21 -0.27
C ARG A 134 28.31 38.61 -0.20
N LYS A 135 29.56 38.74 0.22
CA LYS A 135 30.34 39.98 0.11
C LYS A 135 31.76 39.68 -0.42
N GLU A 136 31.87 39.24 -1.66
CA GLU A 136 33.14 39.34 -2.42
C GLU A 136 32.86 39.44 -3.94
N GLN A 137 31.72 40.04 -4.30
CA GLN A 137 31.40 40.48 -5.67
C GLN A 137 30.54 41.75 -5.60
N SER A 138 31.01 42.74 -4.84
CA SER A 138 30.59 44.13 -5.01
C SER A 138 31.62 45.02 -4.33
N ARG A 139 32.78 45.15 -4.98
CA ARG A 139 33.62 46.35 -4.98
C ARG A 139 34.64 46.25 -6.10
#